data_AF-A0A8C2T5W3-F1
#
_entry.id   AF-A0A8C2T5W3-F1
#
_cell.length_a   1.000
_cell.length_b   1.000
_cell.length_c   1.000
_cell.angle_alpha   90.00
_cell.angle_beta   90.00
_cell.angle_gamma   90.00
#
_symmetry.space_group_name_H-M   'P 1'
#
loop_
_entity.id
_entity.type
_entity.pdbx_description
1 polymer ?
#
loop_
_entity_poly.entity_id
_entity_poly.type
_entity_poly.pdbx_seq_one_letter_code
_entity_poly.pdbx_strand_id
1 'polypeptide(L)'
;MSPRAPFRPKPPRHPVSPPRPVLPYSAPPRPGCPITASSIGQRWAMGRGGLLLLLLLLMMMMMRAAPRGAEGSCRPQASCEECISSHPRCAWCEEPEFPGGAQMETSRCAPREALERAGCPPGAIVDPHGSLRVLRDTERGDGGGQLRPHSVEMELRAGEELSFAVRFRRARAVPVDLYFLLDLSYSMRDDLQLLQRLGTELLHALHNASSAARIGATLSPPPPPDPTPTPTPMPHTAPSIPPSTPIRTANPNS
;
A
#
# COMPACT_ATOMS: atom_id res chain seq x y z
N MET A 1 47.34 -35.48 11.20
CA MET A 1 47.43 -34.92 9.83
C MET A 1 46.27 -35.48 9.03
N SER A 2 45.31 -34.63 8.65
CA SER A 2 44.10 -35.04 7.90
C SER A 2 44.21 -34.49 6.47
N PRO A 3 43.89 -35.26 5.41
CA PRO A 3 44.11 -34.80 4.04
C PRO A 3 43.02 -33.81 3.59
N ARG A 4 43.46 -32.70 2.97
CA ARG A 4 42.58 -31.73 2.29
C ARG A 4 41.95 -32.36 1.04
N ALA A 5 40.63 -32.20 0.90
CA ALA A 5 39.91 -32.50 -0.33
C ALA A 5 40.30 -31.54 -1.47
N PRO A 6 40.28 -31.99 -2.75
CA PRO A 6 40.72 -31.18 -3.88
C PRO A 6 39.66 -30.14 -4.32
N PHE A 7 40.15 -28.96 -4.70
CA PHE A 7 39.38 -27.88 -5.31
C PHE A 7 38.82 -28.30 -6.68
N ARG A 8 37.49 -28.23 -6.86
CA ARG A 8 36.87 -28.27 -8.20
C ARG A 8 36.84 -26.86 -8.81
N PRO A 9 37.26 -26.68 -10.08
CA PRO A 9 37.12 -25.40 -10.77
C PRO A 9 35.66 -25.16 -11.19
N LYS A 10 35.25 -23.89 -11.11
CA LYS A 10 33.90 -23.40 -11.45
C LYS A 10 33.79 -23.20 -12.97
N PRO A 11 32.68 -23.60 -13.63
CA PRO A 11 32.51 -23.43 -15.07
C PRO A 11 32.33 -21.95 -15.48
N PRO A 12 32.66 -21.58 -16.74
CA PRO A 12 32.62 -20.20 -17.21
C PRO A 12 31.18 -19.69 -17.31
N ARG A 13 30.99 -18.40 -16.96
CA ARG A 13 29.69 -17.72 -17.08
C ARG A 13 29.50 -17.29 -18.53
N HIS A 14 28.40 -17.71 -19.16
CA HIS A 14 27.93 -17.13 -20.41
C HIS A 14 27.45 -15.68 -20.19
N PRO A 15 27.62 -14.79 -21.19
CA PRO A 15 27.13 -13.41 -21.11
C PRO A 15 25.60 -13.40 -21.17
N VAL A 16 24.98 -12.80 -20.14
CA VAL A 16 23.54 -12.57 -20.07
C VAL A 16 23.24 -11.29 -20.85
N SER A 17 22.47 -11.42 -21.92
CA SER A 17 21.96 -10.31 -22.75
C SER A 17 21.15 -9.31 -21.92
N PRO A 18 21.16 -8.01 -22.26
CA PRO A 18 20.37 -7.01 -21.55
C PRO A 18 18.85 -7.24 -21.72
N PRO A 19 18.03 -6.93 -20.70
CA PRO A 19 16.58 -7.04 -20.82
C PRO A 19 16.05 -5.97 -21.78
N ARG A 20 15.17 -6.39 -22.70
CA ARG A 20 14.43 -5.48 -23.58
C ARG A 20 13.46 -4.62 -22.76
N PRO A 21 13.21 -3.37 -23.18
CA PRO A 21 12.22 -2.50 -22.56
C PRO A 21 10.81 -3.09 -22.70
N VAL A 22 10.09 -3.18 -21.58
CA VAL A 22 8.69 -3.61 -21.51
C VAL A 22 7.81 -2.40 -21.83
N LEU A 23 7.12 -2.45 -22.96
CA LEU A 23 6.08 -1.47 -23.33
C LEU A 23 4.88 -1.59 -22.38
N PRO A 24 4.14 -0.50 -22.12
CA PRO A 24 2.94 -0.54 -21.28
C PRO A 24 1.85 -1.39 -21.95
N TYR A 25 1.27 -2.27 -21.14
CA TYR A 25 0.20 -3.20 -21.51
C TYR A 25 -1.07 -2.42 -21.88
N SER A 26 -1.34 -2.33 -23.18
CA SER A 26 -2.63 -1.90 -23.74
C SER A 26 -3.71 -2.93 -23.36
N ALA A 27 -4.76 -2.45 -22.71
CA ALA A 27 -5.94 -3.25 -22.38
C ALA A 27 -6.62 -3.81 -23.65
N PRO A 28 -7.16 -5.05 -23.61
CA PRO A 28 -7.85 -5.63 -24.75
C PRO A 28 -9.20 -4.95 -25.02
N PRO A 29 -9.62 -4.81 -26.30
CA PRO A 29 -10.96 -4.35 -26.63
C PRO A 29 -11.98 -5.45 -26.28
N ARG A 30 -13.08 -5.05 -25.65
CA ARG A 30 -14.22 -5.94 -25.39
C ARG A 30 -14.96 -6.23 -26.72
N PRO A 31 -15.48 -7.45 -26.91
CA PRO A 31 -16.18 -7.83 -28.12
C PRO A 31 -17.54 -7.12 -28.21
N GLY A 32 -17.85 -6.62 -29.40
CA GLY A 32 -19.18 -6.14 -29.74
C GLY A 32 -20.17 -7.28 -29.94
N CYS A 33 -21.44 -6.97 -29.74
CA CYS A 33 -22.55 -7.68 -30.36
C CYS A 33 -23.34 -6.68 -31.22
N PRO A 34 -23.66 -7.02 -32.48
CA PRO A 34 -24.70 -6.37 -33.28
C PRO A 34 -26.07 -6.94 -32.80
N ILE A 35 -27.28 -6.44 -33.05
CA ILE A 35 -28.04 -5.99 -34.22
C ILE A 35 -29.25 -5.27 -33.54
N THR A 36 -29.80 -4.12 -33.93
CA THR A 36 -30.74 -3.91 -35.04
C THR A 36 -31.12 -2.43 -35.14
N ALA A 37 -31.38 -2.02 -36.38
CA ALA A 37 -31.93 -0.73 -36.72
C ALA A 37 -33.35 -0.54 -36.17
N SER A 38 -33.61 0.62 -35.59
CA SER A 38 -34.91 1.26 -35.65
C SER A 38 -34.73 2.77 -35.69
N SER A 39 -35.09 3.29 -36.85
CA SER A 39 -35.17 4.69 -37.21
C SER A 39 -36.21 5.38 -36.33
N ILE A 40 -35.76 6.28 -35.45
CA ILE A 40 -36.58 7.40 -34.97
C ILE A 40 -35.70 8.65 -35.04
N GLY A 41 -35.95 9.46 -36.05
CA GLY A 41 -35.22 10.69 -36.28
C GLY A 41 -35.56 11.74 -35.23
N GLN A 42 -34.54 12.35 -34.63
CA GLN A 42 -34.57 13.74 -34.19
C GLN A 42 -33.23 14.41 -34.47
N ARG A 43 -33.29 15.45 -35.30
CA ARG A 43 -32.18 16.28 -35.76
C ARG A 43 -31.70 17.15 -34.59
N TRP A 44 -30.61 16.80 -33.93
CA TRP A 44 -29.91 17.74 -33.04
C TRP A 44 -28.88 18.49 -33.87
N ALA A 45 -29.31 19.60 -34.46
CA ALA A 45 -28.38 20.62 -34.90
C ALA A 45 -27.66 21.12 -33.64
N MET A 46 -26.40 20.71 -33.42
CA MET A 46 -25.50 21.44 -32.54
C MET A 46 -25.27 22.80 -33.19
N GLY A 47 -26.19 23.73 -32.94
CA GLY A 47 -26.04 25.12 -33.33
C GLY A 47 -24.73 25.67 -32.78
N ARG A 48 -24.23 26.74 -33.40
CA ARG A 48 -22.98 27.43 -33.03
C ARG A 48 -22.87 27.76 -31.52
N GLY A 49 -24.01 27.79 -30.80
CA GLY A 49 -24.08 27.91 -29.35
C GLY A 49 -23.60 26.70 -28.54
N GLY A 50 -23.71 25.47 -29.06
CA GLY A 50 -23.26 24.25 -28.37
C GLY A 50 -21.74 24.14 -28.27
N LEU A 51 -21.03 24.55 -29.34
CA LEU A 51 -19.57 24.62 -29.35
C LEU A 51 -19.06 25.74 -28.41
N LEU A 52 -19.76 26.89 -28.38
CA LEU A 52 -19.42 27.98 -27.48
C LEU A 52 -19.61 27.60 -26.01
N LEU A 53 -20.69 26.87 -25.70
CA LEU A 53 -20.97 26.36 -24.36
C LEU A 53 -19.92 25.33 -23.91
N LEU A 54 -19.48 24.44 -24.81
CA LEU A 54 -18.43 23.48 -24.53
C LEU A 54 -17.07 24.16 -24.28
N LEU A 55 -16.72 25.18 -25.07
CA LEU A 55 -15.51 25.99 -24.87
C LEU A 55 -15.54 26.79 -23.57
N LEU A 56 -16.70 27.34 -23.19
CA LEU A 56 -16.90 28.04 -21.91
C LEU A 56 -16.76 27.07 -20.72
N LEU A 57 -17.29 25.86 -20.81
CA LEU A 57 -17.15 24.82 -19.79
C LEU A 57 -15.70 24.35 -19.63
N LEU A 58 -14.98 24.18 -20.74
CA LEU A 58 -13.53 23.86 -20.74
C LEU A 58 -12.70 24.98 -20.12
N MET A 59 -12.98 26.24 -20.47
CA MET A 59 -12.29 27.40 -19.90
C MET A 59 -12.56 27.53 -18.38
N MET A 60 -13.79 27.27 -17.94
CA MET A 60 -14.14 27.27 -16.52
C MET A 60 -13.54 26.09 -15.73
N MET A 61 -13.29 24.94 -16.38
CA MET A 61 -12.53 23.83 -15.80
C MET A 61 -11.05 24.18 -15.62
N MET A 62 -10.44 24.87 -16.59
CA MET A 62 -9.03 25.30 -16.51
C MET A 62 -8.81 26.36 -15.42
N MET A 63 -9.79 27.24 -15.16
CA MET A 63 -9.74 28.20 -14.04
C MET A 63 -9.87 27.54 -12.66
N ARG A 64 -10.32 26.28 -12.58
CA ARG A 64 -10.39 25.48 -11.33
C ARG A 64 -9.15 24.62 -11.10
N ALA A 65 -8.22 24.57 -12.05
CA ALA A 65 -6.95 23.88 -11.93
C ALA A 65 -5.83 24.80 -11.41
N ALA A 66 -6.16 25.80 -10.59
CA ALA A 66 -5.14 26.47 -9.80
C ALA A 66 -4.53 25.45 -8.82
N PRO A 67 -3.20 25.41 -8.65
CA PRO A 67 -2.58 24.56 -7.65
C PRO A 67 -3.19 24.91 -6.29
N ARG A 68 -3.71 23.90 -5.59
CA ARG A 68 -4.16 24.02 -4.20
C ARG A 68 -2.92 24.17 -3.30
N GLY A 69 -2.27 25.33 -3.37
CA GLY A 69 -1.31 25.76 -2.37
C GLY A 69 -2.06 26.52 -1.29
N ALA A 70 -2.07 25.99 -0.07
CA ALA A 70 -2.55 26.59 1.18
C ALA A 70 -3.76 27.54 1.04
N GLU A 71 -4.95 27.02 1.30
CA GLU A 71 -6.19 27.81 1.38
C GLU A 71 -6.12 28.73 2.62
N GLY A 72 -5.61 29.95 2.41
CA GLY A 72 -5.43 30.96 3.45
C GLY A 72 -4.56 32.14 2.98
N SER A 73 -4.84 33.35 3.49
CA SER A 73 -3.97 34.52 3.33
C SER A 73 -3.26 34.79 4.64
N CYS A 74 -2.03 35.31 4.57
CA CYS A 74 -1.34 35.83 5.75
C CYS A 74 -2.21 36.90 6.42
N ARG A 75 -2.45 36.75 7.72
CA ARG A 75 -3.20 37.71 8.53
C ARG A 75 -2.23 38.47 9.44
N PRO A 76 -2.41 39.79 9.61
CA PRO A 76 -1.67 40.57 10.59
C PRO A 76 -1.76 39.94 11.98
N GLN A 77 -0.63 39.81 12.67
CA GLN A 77 -0.52 39.33 14.05
C GLN A 77 0.26 40.31 14.90
N ALA A 78 0.06 40.23 16.22
CA ALA A 78 0.69 41.15 17.18
C ALA A 78 2.12 40.74 17.55
N SER A 79 2.46 39.45 17.39
CA SER A 79 3.77 38.88 17.74
C SER A 79 4.39 38.06 16.61
N CYS A 80 5.71 37.90 16.65
CA CYS A 80 6.45 37.08 15.70
C CYS A 80 6.00 35.61 15.74
N GLU A 81 5.86 35.04 16.94
CA GLU A 81 5.46 33.63 17.11
C GLU A 81 4.07 33.35 16.51
N GLU A 82 3.08 34.20 16.81
CA GLU A 82 1.74 34.10 16.22
C GLU A 82 1.79 34.28 14.71
N CYS A 83 2.60 35.23 14.21
CA CYS A 83 2.76 35.48 12.78
C CYS A 83 3.27 34.25 12.04
N ILE A 84 4.39 33.68 12.49
CA ILE A 84 5.03 32.53 11.84
C ILE A 84 4.15 31.28 11.92
N SER A 85 3.43 31.11 13.03
CA SER A 85 2.51 29.97 13.24
C SER A 85 1.18 30.10 12.50
N SER A 86 0.78 31.32 12.11
CA SER A 86 -0.54 31.57 11.51
C SER A 86 -0.67 31.07 10.08
N HIS A 87 0.38 31.23 9.27
CA HIS A 87 0.36 30.84 7.85
C HIS A 87 1.78 30.64 7.30
N PRO A 88 2.00 29.65 6.42
CA PRO A 88 3.32 29.39 5.82
C PRO A 88 3.85 30.53 4.94
N ARG A 89 2.98 31.45 4.50
CA ARG A 89 3.35 32.60 3.66
C ARG A 89 3.58 33.89 4.44
N CYS A 90 3.41 33.89 5.76
CA CYS A 90 3.66 35.07 6.58
C CYS A 90 5.16 35.25 6.82
N ALA A 91 5.61 36.48 6.99
CA ALA A 91 6.95 36.79 7.48
C ALA A 91 6.82 37.92 8.51
N TRP A 92 7.84 38.08 9.35
CA TRP A 92 7.86 39.08 10.39
C TRP A 92 9.02 40.07 10.17
N CYS A 93 8.74 41.37 10.28
CA CYS A 93 9.79 42.41 10.26
C CYS A 93 10.26 42.76 11.68
N GLU A 94 11.50 42.42 12.00
CA GLU A 94 12.14 42.71 13.31
C GLU A 94 12.78 44.10 13.37
N GLU A 95 12.83 44.83 12.24
CA GLU A 95 13.44 46.16 12.16
C GLU A 95 12.78 47.15 13.16
N PRO A 96 13.53 47.76 14.10
CA PRO A 96 12.95 48.62 15.12
C PRO A 96 12.18 49.81 14.56
N GLU A 97 12.72 50.46 13.53
CA GLU A 97 12.17 51.66 12.90
C GLU A 97 11.07 51.37 11.86
N PHE A 98 10.69 50.10 11.68
CA PHE A 98 9.61 49.74 10.77
C PHE A 98 8.25 50.23 11.30
N PRO A 99 7.42 50.90 10.48
CA PRO A 99 6.16 51.51 10.89
C PRO A 99 5.02 50.51 11.19
N GLY A 100 5.33 49.35 11.79
CA GLY A 100 4.37 48.29 12.09
C GLY A 100 4.16 48.02 13.57
N GLY A 101 3.55 48.98 14.25
CA GLY A 101 2.83 48.71 15.49
C GLY A 101 1.36 48.39 15.20
N ALA A 102 0.65 47.82 16.17
CA ALA A 102 -0.79 47.51 16.12
C ALA A 102 -1.74 48.71 15.86
N GLN A 103 -1.20 49.88 15.49
CA GLN A 103 -1.87 51.16 15.30
C GLN A 103 -1.51 51.88 13.98
N MET A 104 -0.71 51.30 13.08
CA MET A 104 -0.46 51.86 11.74
C MET A 104 -0.78 50.86 10.63
N GLU A 105 -1.21 51.38 9.48
CA GLU A 105 -1.65 50.68 8.25
C GLU A 105 -0.68 49.59 7.74
N THR A 106 0.57 49.54 8.22
CA THR A 106 1.59 48.56 7.83
C THR A 106 1.90 47.59 8.98
N SER A 107 1.24 46.43 9.07
CA SER A 107 1.57 45.41 10.08
C SER A 107 2.99 44.83 9.90
N ARG A 108 3.70 44.52 11.00
CA ARG A 108 4.96 43.75 11.01
C ARG A 108 4.81 42.32 10.48
N CYS A 109 3.59 41.79 10.49
CA CYS A 109 3.27 40.46 9.97
C CYS A 109 2.59 40.60 8.61
N ALA A 110 3.31 40.24 7.55
CA ALA A 110 2.78 40.25 6.19
C ALA A 110 3.57 39.28 5.32
N PRO A 111 3.12 38.95 4.10
CA PRO A 111 3.93 38.20 3.15
C PRO A 111 5.28 38.87 2.92
N ARG A 112 6.34 38.08 2.72
CA ARG A 112 7.70 38.58 2.55
C ARG A 112 7.78 39.70 1.51
N GLU A 113 7.13 39.51 0.36
CA GLU A 113 7.15 40.48 -0.74
C GLU A 113 6.40 41.78 -0.38
N ALA A 114 5.47 41.73 0.57
CA ALA A 114 4.78 42.92 1.08
C ALA A 114 5.65 43.70 2.06
N LEU A 115 6.42 43.02 2.92
CA LEU A 115 7.36 43.66 3.85
C LEU A 115 8.51 44.33 3.10
N GLU A 116 9.05 43.67 2.07
CA GLU A 116 10.09 44.25 1.21
C GLU A 116 9.59 45.51 0.50
N ARG A 117 8.35 45.50 -0.03
CA ARG A 117 7.71 46.68 -0.64
C ARG A 117 7.40 47.79 0.37
N ALA A 118 7.16 47.44 1.62
CA ALA A 118 6.95 48.39 2.72
C ALA A 118 8.28 48.98 3.26
N GLY A 119 9.42 48.55 2.75
CA GLY A 119 10.74 49.07 3.13
C GLY A 119 11.39 48.34 4.31
N CYS A 120 10.92 47.14 4.68
CA CYS A 120 11.64 46.32 5.65
C CYS A 120 12.94 45.80 5.02
N PRO A 121 14.11 46.03 5.64
CA PRO A 121 15.37 45.54 5.09
C PRO A 121 15.39 44.01 5.10
N PRO A 122 15.92 43.36 4.04
CA PRO A 122 15.83 41.90 3.89
C PRO A 122 16.53 41.12 5.00
N GLY A 123 17.53 41.72 5.66
CA GLY A 123 18.22 41.12 6.81
C GLY A 123 17.44 41.17 8.12
N ALA A 124 16.40 42.00 8.22
CA ALA A 124 15.51 42.10 9.38
C ALA A 124 14.18 41.35 9.18
N ILE A 125 14.01 40.66 8.04
CA ILE A 125 12.84 39.83 7.78
C ILE A 125 13.08 38.42 8.31
N VAL A 126 12.33 38.05 9.34
CA VAL A 126 12.28 36.71 9.91
C VAL A 126 11.24 35.89 9.15
N ASP A 127 11.73 34.88 8.43
CA ASP A 127 10.92 34.00 7.59
C ASP A 127 11.52 32.58 7.61
N PRO A 128 11.33 31.83 8.70
CA PRO A 128 11.88 30.48 8.83
C PRO A 128 11.10 29.52 7.92
N HIS A 129 11.82 28.70 7.17
CA HIS A 129 11.24 27.67 6.29
C HIS A 129 11.63 26.27 6.77
N GLY A 130 10.82 25.29 6.41
CA GLY A 130 11.12 23.90 6.71
C GLY A 130 12.43 23.42 6.04
N SER A 131 13.13 22.51 6.69
CA SER A 131 14.39 21.94 6.18
C SER A 131 14.37 20.42 6.25
N LEU A 132 15.00 19.75 5.27
CA LEU A 132 15.12 18.31 5.20
C LEU A 132 16.60 17.93 5.16
N ARG A 133 17.04 17.06 6.07
CA ARG A 133 18.39 16.50 6.10
C ARG A 133 18.34 14.99 6.07
N VAL A 134 19.02 14.38 5.10
CA VAL A 134 19.12 12.93 5.01
C VAL A 134 20.27 12.44 5.88
N LEU A 135 19.95 11.74 6.97
CA LEU A 135 20.94 11.25 7.92
C LEU A 135 21.59 9.94 7.47
N ARG A 136 20.81 9.02 6.89
CA ARG A 136 21.30 7.73 6.38
C ARG A 136 20.65 7.33 5.07
N ASP A 137 21.47 7.23 4.03
CA ASP A 137 21.06 6.86 2.68
C ASP A 137 22.07 5.91 2.01
N THR A 138 22.26 4.74 2.60
CA THR A 138 23.24 3.75 2.11
C THR A 138 22.63 2.84 1.03
N GLU A 139 23.26 2.79 -0.16
CA GLU A 139 23.12 1.67 -1.10
C GLU A 139 23.76 0.44 -0.47
N ARG A 140 23.26 -0.79 -0.71
CA ARG A 140 23.96 -1.95 -0.18
C ARG A 140 24.05 -3.16 -1.10
N GLY A 141 25.29 -3.58 -1.27
CA GLY A 141 25.65 -4.99 -1.42
C GLY A 141 25.30 -5.74 -0.13
N ASP A 142 24.25 -6.55 -0.23
CA ASP A 142 23.91 -7.68 0.64
C ASP A 142 23.61 -7.38 2.12
N GLY A 143 22.74 -6.39 2.40
CA GLY A 143 22.25 -6.13 3.76
C GLY A 143 21.69 -4.73 4.05
N GLY A 144 21.35 -3.97 3.01
CA GLY A 144 20.69 -2.65 3.15
C GLY A 144 19.20 -2.84 3.01
N GLY A 145 18.43 -2.04 3.75
CA GLY A 145 16.98 -2.12 3.77
C GLY A 145 16.37 -1.96 2.37
N GLN A 146 15.16 -2.50 2.20
CA GLN A 146 14.41 -2.38 0.95
C GLN A 146 13.95 -0.95 0.67
N LEU A 147 14.02 -0.05 1.65
CA LEU A 147 13.54 1.33 1.61
C LEU A 147 14.68 2.30 1.85
N ARG A 148 14.63 3.43 1.14
CA ARG A 148 15.60 4.52 1.24
C ARG A 148 14.95 5.89 1.12
N PRO A 149 15.45 6.93 1.79
CA PRO A 149 16.50 6.88 2.82
C PRO A 149 16.04 6.11 4.08
N HIS A 150 17.00 5.64 4.88
CA HIS A 150 16.71 4.89 6.12
C HIS A 150 16.43 5.83 7.30
N SER A 151 16.94 7.06 7.25
CA SER A 151 16.75 8.05 8.29
C SER A 151 16.87 9.46 7.71
N VAL A 152 15.95 10.32 8.13
CA VAL A 152 15.81 11.72 7.75
C VAL A 152 15.49 12.54 8.98
N GLU A 153 16.00 13.75 9.03
CA GLU A 153 15.68 14.79 10.01
C GLU A 153 14.94 15.89 9.27
N MET A 154 13.86 16.39 9.87
CA MET A 154 13.01 17.42 9.28
C MET A 154 12.71 18.50 10.29
N GLU A 155 12.90 19.74 9.88
CA GLU A 155 12.36 20.92 10.56
C GLU A 155 11.13 21.35 9.77
N LEU A 156 9.99 21.47 10.45
CA LEU A 156 8.70 21.75 9.81
C LEU A 156 8.18 23.10 10.28
N ARG A 157 7.75 23.91 9.30
CA ARG A 157 6.97 25.11 9.56
C ARG A 157 5.48 24.79 9.55
N ALA A 158 4.72 25.37 10.46
CA ALA A 158 3.27 25.18 10.53
C ALA A 158 2.60 25.54 9.18
N GLY A 159 1.87 24.57 8.61
CA GLY A 159 1.15 24.73 7.34
C GLY A 159 2.01 24.65 6.07
N GLU A 160 3.34 24.53 6.18
CA GLU A 160 4.22 24.28 5.04
C GLU A 160 4.32 22.77 4.77
N GLU A 161 4.22 22.38 3.49
CA GLU A 161 4.38 20.98 3.09
C GLU A 161 5.84 20.71 2.72
N LEU A 162 6.45 19.75 3.41
CA LEU A 162 7.79 19.26 3.09
C LEU A 162 7.71 17.83 2.55
N SER A 163 8.25 17.60 1.36
CA SER A 163 8.21 16.30 0.69
C SER A 163 9.61 15.72 0.50
N PHE A 164 9.71 14.39 0.57
CA PHE A 164 10.94 13.66 0.30
C PHE A 164 10.65 12.35 -0.42
N ALA A 165 11.57 11.93 -1.28
CA ALA A 165 11.40 10.74 -2.09
C ALA A 165 11.81 9.48 -1.32
N VAL A 166 10.91 8.51 -1.24
CA VAL A 166 11.21 7.17 -0.75
C VAL A 166 11.37 6.22 -1.93
N ARG A 167 12.53 5.55 -2.00
CA ARG A 167 12.85 4.55 -3.01
C ARG A 167 12.70 3.16 -2.43
N PHE A 168 11.87 2.34 -3.08
CA PHE A 168 11.70 0.93 -2.73
C PHE A 168 12.38 0.02 -3.74
N ARG A 169 13.07 -1.00 -3.26
CA ARG A 169 13.62 -2.08 -4.06
C ARG A 169 13.29 -3.42 -3.42
N ARG A 170 12.60 -4.28 -4.17
CA ARG A 170 12.32 -5.66 -3.75
C ARG A 170 13.63 -6.42 -3.53
N ALA A 171 13.80 -7.02 -2.35
CA ALA A 171 14.95 -7.89 -2.10
C ALA A 171 14.84 -9.20 -2.89
N ARG A 172 16.00 -9.76 -3.28
CA ARG A 172 16.06 -11.01 -4.07
C ARG A 172 15.79 -12.26 -3.23
N ALA A 173 16.11 -12.23 -1.94
CA ALA A 173 15.87 -13.32 -1.01
C ALA A 173 15.25 -12.74 0.26
N VAL A 174 13.93 -12.89 0.39
CA VAL A 174 13.19 -12.52 1.60
C VAL A 174 12.77 -13.82 2.28
N PRO A 175 13.04 -14.00 3.59
CA PRO A 175 12.54 -15.16 4.31
C PRO A 175 11.02 -15.17 4.25
N VAL A 176 10.45 -16.34 3.97
CA VAL A 176 9.00 -16.56 3.97
C VAL A 176 8.70 -17.40 5.21
N ASP A 177 7.88 -16.85 6.11
CA ASP A 177 7.37 -17.56 7.27
C ASP A 177 5.93 -18.03 6.96
N LEU A 178 5.73 -19.34 6.88
CA LEU A 178 4.41 -19.94 6.66
C LEU A 178 3.92 -20.62 7.94
N TYR A 179 2.73 -20.23 8.40
CA TYR A 179 2.08 -20.82 9.57
C TYR A 179 0.80 -21.54 9.19
N PHE A 180 0.73 -22.82 9.53
CA PHE A 180 -0.51 -23.59 9.41
C PHE A 180 -1.30 -23.47 10.71
N LEU A 181 -2.48 -22.86 10.61
CA LEU A 181 -3.50 -22.88 11.66
C LEU A 181 -4.41 -24.07 11.39
N LEU A 182 -4.28 -25.13 12.20
CA LEU A 182 -5.03 -26.37 12.03
C LEU A 182 -6.13 -26.46 13.09
N ASP A 183 -7.34 -26.84 12.65
CA ASP A 183 -8.39 -27.33 13.55
C ASP A 183 -8.11 -28.80 13.89
N LEU A 184 -8.25 -29.17 15.17
CA LEU A 184 -8.00 -30.51 15.69
C LEU A 184 -9.28 -31.19 16.19
N SER A 185 -10.42 -30.71 15.73
CA SER A 185 -11.72 -31.34 15.96
C SER A 185 -11.74 -32.80 15.47
N TYR A 186 -12.64 -33.62 16.00
CA TYR A 186 -12.75 -35.05 15.68
C TYR A 186 -12.92 -35.32 14.17
N SER A 187 -13.54 -34.38 13.43
CA SER A 187 -13.68 -34.44 11.97
C SER A 187 -12.36 -34.32 11.21
N MET A 188 -11.32 -33.71 11.81
CA MET A 188 -10.01 -33.49 11.17
C MET A 188 -9.05 -34.67 11.36
N ARG A 189 -9.49 -35.74 12.05
CA ARG A 189 -8.63 -36.87 12.42
C ARG A 189 -7.95 -37.52 11.21
N ASP A 190 -8.69 -37.71 10.13
CA ASP A 190 -8.21 -38.44 8.96
C ASP A 190 -7.37 -37.52 8.04
N ASP A 191 -7.62 -36.21 8.07
CA ASP A 191 -6.90 -35.19 7.31
C ASP A 191 -5.52 -34.83 7.91
N LEU A 192 -5.30 -35.10 9.20
CA LEU A 192 -4.00 -34.88 9.85
C LEU A 192 -2.86 -35.66 9.18
N GLN A 193 -3.13 -36.88 8.71
CA GLN A 193 -2.13 -37.70 8.02
C GLN A 193 -1.77 -37.11 6.64
N LEU A 194 -2.75 -36.51 5.96
CA LEU A 194 -2.56 -35.83 4.68
C LEU A 194 -1.75 -34.53 4.87
N LEU A 195 -2.07 -33.75 5.90
CA LEU A 195 -1.37 -32.51 6.24
C LEU A 195 0.10 -32.73 6.60
N GLN A 196 0.43 -33.83 7.28
CA GLN A 196 1.82 -34.20 7.58
C GLN A 196 2.64 -34.45 6.31
N ARG A 197 2.06 -35.13 5.32
CA ARG A 197 2.72 -35.38 4.03
C ARG A 197 2.90 -34.08 3.25
N LEU A 198 1.84 -33.28 3.14
CA LEU A 198 1.85 -31.98 2.45
C LEU A 198 2.86 -30.99 3.07
N GLY A 199 3.05 -31.01 4.39
CA GLY A 199 4.01 -30.14 5.07
C GLY A 199 5.44 -30.35 4.58
N THR A 200 5.85 -31.59 4.29
CA THR A 200 7.20 -31.90 3.79
C THR A 200 7.41 -31.45 2.35
N GLU A 201 6.43 -31.69 1.48
CA GLU A 201 6.49 -31.27 0.08
C GLU A 201 6.50 -29.74 -0.05
N LEU A 202 5.70 -29.06 0.77
CA LEU A 202 5.64 -27.61 0.77
C LEU A 202 6.93 -26.97 1.27
N LEU A 203 7.56 -27.51 2.32
CA LEU A 203 8.85 -27.03 2.79
C LEU A 203 9.93 -27.13 1.71
N HIS A 204 9.92 -28.24 0.96
CA HIS A 204 10.85 -28.47 -0.15
C HIS A 204 10.58 -27.51 -1.32
N ALA A 205 9.31 -27.30 -1.69
CA ALA A 205 8.93 -26.34 -2.71
C ALA A 205 9.31 -24.89 -2.32
N LEU A 206 9.12 -24.52 -1.05
CA LEU A 206 9.49 -23.20 -0.53
C LEU A 206 11.01 -23.00 -0.50
N HIS A 207 11.80 -24.02 -0.17
CA HIS A 207 13.27 -23.95 -0.23
C HIS A 207 13.80 -23.81 -1.66
N ASN A 208 13.13 -24.40 -2.65
CA ASN A 208 13.47 -24.19 -4.06
C ASN A 208 13.15 -22.77 -4.54
N ALA A 209 12.16 -22.12 -3.95
CA ALA A 209 11.72 -20.77 -4.33
C ALA A 209 12.41 -19.64 -3.52
N SER A 210 12.77 -19.89 -2.26
CA SER A 210 13.42 -18.92 -1.35
C SER A 210 14.48 -19.60 -0.50
N SER A 211 15.67 -18.99 -0.41
CA SER A 211 16.80 -19.52 0.34
C SER A 211 16.66 -19.42 1.87
N ALA A 212 15.55 -18.90 2.39
CA ALA A 212 15.35 -18.64 3.82
C ALA A 212 13.90 -18.95 4.29
N ALA A 213 13.29 -20.03 3.77
CA ALA A 213 11.94 -20.44 4.17
C ALA A 213 11.90 -21.06 5.58
N ARG A 214 10.89 -20.69 6.38
CA ARG A 214 10.60 -21.30 7.68
C ARG A 214 9.13 -21.69 7.75
N ILE A 215 8.82 -22.82 8.38
CA ILE A 215 7.45 -23.28 8.60
C ILE A 215 7.23 -23.54 10.09
N GLY A 216 6.14 -23.02 10.63
CA GLY A 216 5.65 -23.31 11.98
C GLY A 216 4.23 -23.87 11.96
N ALA A 217 3.88 -24.66 12.97
CA ALA A 217 2.50 -25.12 13.20
C ALA A 217 2.10 -24.76 14.63
N THR A 218 0.92 -24.17 14.79
CA THR A 218 0.32 -23.93 16.11
C THR A 218 -0.97 -24.74 16.19
N LEU A 219 -1.06 -25.59 17.19
CA LEU A 219 -2.25 -26.40 17.48
C LEU A 219 -3.15 -25.59 18.41
N SER A 220 -4.38 -25.30 17.97
CA SER A 220 -5.39 -24.76 18.88
C SER A 220 -6.02 -25.90 19.66
N PRO A 221 -5.93 -25.94 21.00
CA PRO A 221 -6.71 -26.89 21.78
C PRO A 221 -8.20 -26.61 21.56
N PRO A 222 -9.06 -27.65 21.60
CA PRO A 222 -10.50 -27.43 21.62
C PRO A 222 -10.85 -26.53 22.82
N PRO A 223 -11.86 -25.66 22.70
CA PRO A 223 -12.35 -24.90 23.84
C PRO A 223 -12.68 -25.89 24.98
N PRO A 224 -12.43 -25.51 26.24
CA PRO A 224 -12.84 -26.34 27.37
C PRO A 224 -14.32 -26.69 27.23
N PRO A 225 -14.74 -27.90 27.65
CA PRO A 225 -16.14 -28.25 27.60
C PRO A 225 -16.93 -27.19 28.35
N ASP A 226 -17.87 -26.55 27.66
CA ASP A 226 -18.91 -25.78 28.35
C ASP A 226 -19.52 -26.69 29.42
N PRO A 227 -19.85 -26.18 30.63
CA PRO A 227 -20.56 -26.97 31.62
C PRO A 227 -21.91 -27.35 31.04
N THR A 228 -21.96 -28.46 30.33
CA THR A 228 -23.16 -28.95 29.67
C THR A 228 -24.05 -29.50 30.79
N PRO A 229 -25.33 -29.12 30.85
CA PRO A 229 -26.27 -29.83 31.69
C PRO A 229 -26.33 -31.27 31.19
N THR A 230 -26.04 -32.20 32.10
CA THR A 230 -26.34 -33.64 32.14
C THR A 230 -26.54 -34.37 30.80
N PRO A 231 -25.80 -35.46 30.51
CA PRO A 231 -26.00 -36.22 29.28
C PRO A 231 -27.42 -36.80 29.23
N THR A 232 -28.19 -36.38 28.22
CA THR A 232 -29.42 -37.07 27.82
C THR A 232 -29.06 -38.50 27.41
N PRO A 233 -29.76 -39.54 27.88
CA PRO A 233 -29.46 -40.91 27.47
C PRO A 233 -29.57 -41.07 25.96
N MET A 234 -28.58 -41.70 25.35
CA MET A 234 -28.62 -42.13 23.95
C MET A 234 -29.85 -43.04 23.75
N PRO A 235 -30.72 -42.80 22.76
CA PRO A 235 -31.77 -43.76 22.45
C PRO A 235 -31.11 -45.06 22.00
N HIS A 236 -31.47 -46.15 22.67
CA HIS A 236 -31.02 -47.49 22.35
C HIS A 236 -31.28 -47.79 20.86
N THR A 237 -30.26 -48.37 20.22
CA THR A 237 -30.32 -48.96 18.87
C THR A 237 -31.61 -49.74 18.67
N ALA A 238 -32.44 -49.32 17.71
CA ALA A 238 -33.55 -50.11 17.21
C ALA A 238 -33.02 -51.38 16.52
N PRO A 239 -33.64 -52.56 16.68
CA PRO A 239 -33.18 -53.77 16.02
C PRO A 239 -33.46 -53.70 14.52
N SER A 240 -32.43 -54.00 13.72
CA SER A 240 -32.49 -54.17 12.28
C SER A 240 -33.42 -55.33 11.91
N ILE A 241 -34.45 -55.07 11.10
CA ILE A 241 -35.27 -56.07 10.43
C ILE A 241 -34.37 -56.85 9.45
N PRO A 242 -34.31 -58.19 9.48
CA PRO A 242 -33.50 -58.95 8.53
C PRO A 242 -34.12 -58.94 7.13
N PRO A 243 -33.30 -58.97 6.06
CA PRO A 243 -33.79 -59.01 4.69
C PRO A 243 -34.42 -60.38 4.37
N SER A 244 -35.53 -60.34 3.63
CA SER A 244 -36.22 -61.51 3.09
C SER A 244 -35.32 -62.31 2.12
N THR A 245 -35.25 -63.61 2.33
CA THR A 245 -34.53 -64.58 1.50
C THR A 245 -35.11 -64.65 0.08
N PRO A 246 -34.29 -64.72 -0.99
CA PRO A 246 -34.77 -65.07 -2.30
C PRO A 246 -34.89 -66.60 -2.43
N ILE A 247 -36.07 -67.06 -2.85
CA ILE A 247 -36.30 -68.43 -3.31
C ILE A 247 -35.47 -68.66 -4.57
N ARG A 248 -34.48 -69.55 -4.51
CA ARG A 248 -33.85 -70.10 -5.71
C ARG A 248 -34.24 -71.58 -5.84
N THR A 249 -34.99 -71.83 -6.91
CA THR A 249 -35.39 -73.13 -7.42
C THR A 249 -34.19 -74.06 -7.61
N ALA A 250 -34.30 -75.28 -7.09
CA ALA A 250 -33.42 -76.39 -7.41
C ALA A 250 -33.83 -76.99 -8.76
N ASN A 251 -32.85 -77.33 -9.60
CA ASN A 251 -32.98 -78.35 -10.63
C ASN A 251 -31.60 -78.95 -10.95
N PRO A 252 -31.51 -80.14 -11.56
CA PRO A 252 -31.07 -81.37 -10.92
C PRO A 252 -29.78 -81.89 -11.59
N ASN A 253 -29.30 -83.06 -11.16
CA ASN A 253 -28.11 -83.77 -11.67
C ASN A 253 -26.79 -83.44 -10.97
N SER A 254 -26.55 -84.11 -9.84
CA SER A 254 -25.44 -85.07 -9.66
C SER A 254 -25.45 -85.63 -8.25
#